data_AF-A0A943KUR3-F1
#
_entry.id   AF-A0A943KUR3-F1
#
_cell.length_a   1.000
_cell.length_b   1.000
_cell.length_c   1.000
_cell.angle_alpha   90.00
_cell.angle_beta   90.00
_cell.angle_gamma   90.00
#
_symmetry.space_group_name_H-M   'P 1'
#
loop_
_entity.id
_entity.type
_entity.pdbx_description
1 polymer ?
#
loop_
_entity_poly.entity_id
_entity_poly.type
_entity_poly.pdbx_seq_one_letter_code
_entity_poly.pdbx_strand_id
1 'polypeptide(L)'
;MNSMSRGYNDCNRRDREDEKKCPNRDREDEKKCPTIIKCGCPSSTQILVTAAAPTATEVVTSVNVDNSCICDPITKLEFATIISTVANGFAGTVIIRVFKQCERRITRVNVGPVWTLNIAANSTVPLSFFICDSDSRENDGCTYTVEATITANASGSGIVTFNNATLGAISTCKNSCHKCRRDEDR
;
A
#
# COMPACT_ATOMS: atom_id res chain seq x y z
N MET A 1 -2.84 17.37 38.62
CA MET A 1 -2.24 16.41 37.67
C MET A 1 -1.56 17.23 36.59
N ASN A 2 -0.22 17.23 36.58
CA ASN A 2 0.56 18.27 35.90
C ASN A 2 0.72 18.02 34.38
N SER A 3 0.40 19.09 33.67
CA SER A 3 0.68 19.43 32.27
C SER A 3 2.14 19.28 31.87
N MET A 4 2.38 18.86 30.62
CA MET A 4 3.51 19.33 29.81
C MET A 4 3.16 19.32 28.31
N SER A 5 2.59 20.43 27.83
CA SER A 5 2.82 20.92 26.47
C SER A 5 4.16 21.67 26.48
N ARG A 6 5.14 21.26 25.67
CA ARG A 6 6.34 22.07 25.41
C ARG A 6 6.73 21.99 23.94
N GLY A 7 6.44 23.09 23.24
CA GLY A 7 6.83 23.30 21.85
C GLY A 7 6.72 24.76 21.46
N TYR A 8 7.39 25.66 22.19
CA TYR A 8 7.72 26.99 21.70
C TYR A 8 8.98 27.48 22.43
N ASN A 9 10.14 27.41 21.77
CA ASN A 9 11.35 28.07 22.26
C ASN A 9 11.66 29.21 21.31
N ASP A 10 11.30 30.41 21.77
CA ASP A 10 11.75 31.70 21.27
C ASP A 10 13.23 31.88 21.67
N CYS A 11 14.14 31.84 20.69
CA CYS A 11 15.55 32.13 20.91
C CYS A 11 15.77 33.64 20.83
N ASN A 12 15.42 34.36 21.89
CA ASN A 12 15.69 35.78 21.97
C ASN A 12 17.14 36.04 22.42
N ARG A 13 17.89 36.74 21.58
CA ARG A 13 19.25 37.27 21.81
C ARG A 13 19.31 38.11 23.09
N ARG A 14 20.41 37.98 23.85
CA ARG A 14 21.19 39.10 24.43
C ARG A 14 22.44 38.60 25.17
N ASP A 15 23.57 39.03 24.64
CA ASP A 15 24.77 39.55 25.32
C ASP A 15 25.13 38.98 26.70
N ARG A 16 26.21 38.20 26.74
CA ARG A 16 27.46 38.50 27.48
C ARG A 16 28.41 37.32 27.43
N GLU A 17 29.68 37.65 27.23
CA GLU A 17 30.85 36.79 27.32
C GLU A 17 30.80 35.98 28.62
N ASP A 18 30.75 34.65 28.50
CA ASP A 18 31.31 33.70 29.46
C ASP A 18 31.15 32.30 28.86
N GLU A 19 32.26 31.58 28.80
CA GLU A 19 32.37 30.19 28.38
C GLU A 19 31.46 29.28 29.22
N LYS A 20 30.20 29.15 28.82
CA LYS A 20 29.33 28.06 29.25
C LYS A 20 29.02 27.22 28.04
N LYS A 21 29.98 26.32 27.77
CA LYS A 21 29.81 25.05 27.08
C LYS A 21 28.35 24.63 27.23
N CYS A 22 27.53 24.82 26.19
CA CYS A 22 26.21 24.22 26.14
C CYS A 22 26.46 22.75 26.47
N PRO A 23 25.91 22.19 27.56
CA PRO A 23 26.08 20.78 27.80
C PRO A 23 25.57 20.11 26.54
N ASN A 24 26.43 19.32 25.90
CA ASN A 24 26.04 18.42 24.82
C ASN A 24 24.89 17.61 25.40
N ARG A 25 23.68 18.08 25.13
CA ARG A 25 22.50 17.26 25.13
C ARG A 25 22.63 16.50 23.83
N ASP A 26 23.55 15.54 23.85
CA ASP A 26 23.36 14.28 23.15
C ASP A 26 22.11 13.69 23.80
N ARG A 27 20.95 14.25 23.44
CA ARG A 27 19.71 13.54 23.53
C ARG A 27 19.97 12.37 22.60
N GLU A 28 20.18 11.21 23.17
CA GLU A 28 19.73 9.97 22.57
C GLU A 28 18.23 10.16 22.32
N ASP A 29 17.88 10.95 21.31
CA ASP A 29 16.55 10.99 20.74
C ASP A 29 16.39 9.58 20.20
N GLU A 30 15.79 8.69 20.99
CA GLU A 30 15.36 7.36 20.55
C GLU A 30 14.68 7.57 19.20
N LYS A 31 15.41 7.27 18.10
CA LYS A 31 14.92 7.52 16.76
C LYS A 31 13.74 6.60 16.56
N LYS A 32 12.54 7.15 16.75
CA LYS A 32 11.27 6.46 16.53
C LYS A 32 11.25 5.95 15.10
N CYS A 33 10.83 4.70 14.94
CA CYS A 33 10.69 4.10 13.62
C CYS A 33 9.71 4.93 12.77
N PRO A 34 10.11 5.37 11.57
CA PRO A 34 9.25 6.19 10.73
C PRO A 34 8.05 5.37 10.25
N THR A 35 6.90 6.04 10.12
CA THR A 35 5.71 5.48 9.47
C THR A 35 5.47 6.20 8.16
N ILE A 36 5.36 5.44 7.08
CA ILE A 36 5.06 5.94 5.74
C ILE A 36 3.61 5.59 5.43
N ILE A 37 2.85 6.57 4.98
CA ILE A 37 1.47 6.39 4.51
C ILE A 37 1.44 6.77 3.03
N LYS A 38 0.93 5.87 2.20
CA LYS A 38 0.72 6.08 0.76
C LYS A 38 -0.71 5.71 0.42
N CYS A 39 -1.36 6.60 -0.32
CA CYS A 39 -2.68 6.35 -0.86
C CYS A 39 -2.57 6.28 -2.38
N GLY A 40 -3.04 5.19 -2.97
CA GLY A 40 -3.28 5.12 -4.41
C GLY A 40 -4.44 6.04 -4.81
N CYS A 41 -4.37 6.59 -6.02
CA CYS A 41 -5.47 7.34 -6.59
C CYS A 41 -6.61 6.37 -6.93
N PRO A 42 -7.88 6.70 -6.63
CA PRO A 42 -9.01 5.91 -7.09
C PRO A 42 -8.97 5.74 -8.61
N SER A 43 -9.05 4.50 -9.09
CA SER A 43 -9.13 4.17 -10.52
C SER A 43 -10.43 3.45 -10.85
N SER A 44 -10.77 3.44 -12.14
CA SER A 44 -11.79 2.54 -12.67
C SER A 44 -11.19 1.70 -13.80
N THR A 45 -11.34 0.38 -13.69
CA THR A 45 -10.83 -0.59 -14.66
C THR A 45 -11.97 -1.46 -15.15
N GLN A 46 -12.03 -1.66 -16.46
CA GLN A 46 -12.97 -2.57 -17.10
C GLN A 46 -12.22 -3.77 -17.66
N ILE A 47 -12.70 -4.96 -17.34
CA ILE A 47 -12.16 -6.21 -17.88
C ILE A 47 -13.25 -6.86 -18.72
N LEU A 48 -12.94 -7.08 -20.00
CA LEU A 48 -13.82 -7.69 -20.98
C LEU A 48 -13.43 -9.16 -21.18
N VAL A 49 -14.44 -10.02 -21.25
CA VAL A 49 -14.31 -11.40 -21.72
C VAL A 49 -15.30 -11.67 -22.84
N THR A 50 -14.96 -12.63 -23.69
CA THR A 50 -15.80 -13.06 -24.81
C THR A 50 -16.03 -14.56 -24.75
N ALA A 51 -17.01 -15.07 -25.49
CA ALA A 51 -17.22 -16.52 -25.57
C ALA A 51 -15.98 -17.29 -26.07
N ALA A 52 -15.15 -16.68 -26.93
CA ALA A 52 -13.91 -17.27 -27.42
C ALA A 52 -12.73 -17.15 -26.43
N ALA A 53 -12.77 -16.14 -25.55
CA ALA A 53 -11.77 -15.88 -24.51
C ALA A 53 -12.50 -15.59 -23.18
N PRO A 54 -12.99 -16.63 -22.49
CA PRO A 54 -13.86 -16.47 -21.32
C PRO A 54 -13.09 -16.03 -20.06
N THR A 55 -11.75 -15.99 -20.12
CA THR A 55 -10.89 -15.60 -19.00
C THR A 55 -9.98 -14.43 -19.41
N ALA A 56 -9.89 -13.42 -18.55
CA ALA A 56 -9.00 -12.28 -18.71
C ALA A 56 -8.43 -11.85 -17.36
N THR A 57 -7.22 -11.28 -17.36
CA THR A 57 -6.56 -10.77 -16.15
C THR A 57 -6.05 -9.36 -16.41
N GLU A 58 -6.35 -8.43 -15.51
CA GLU A 58 -5.88 -7.05 -15.62
C GLU A 58 -5.49 -6.48 -14.25
N VAL A 59 -4.68 -5.42 -14.31
CA VAL A 59 -4.34 -4.61 -13.14
C VAL A 59 -5.51 -3.69 -12.82
N VAL A 60 -5.99 -3.78 -11.59
CA VAL A 60 -7.08 -2.95 -11.08
C VAL A 60 -6.55 -1.63 -10.52
N THR A 61 -5.52 -1.70 -9.68
CA THR A 61 -4.88 -0.53 -9.06
C THR A 61 -3.48 -0.91 -8.55
N SER A 62 -2.64 0.09 -8.30
CA SER A 62 -1.33 -0.10 -7.68
C SER A 62 -0.98 1.04 -6.73
N VAL A 63 0.01 0.80 -5.86
CA VAL A 63 0.63 1.82 -5.01
C VAL A 63 2.12 1.56 -4.91
N ASN A 64 2.92 2.61 -5.01
CA ASN A 64 4.37 2.55 -4.83
C ASN A 64 4.72 2.99 -3.41
N VAL A 65 5.54 2.18 -2.74
CA VAL A 65 6.01 2.41 -1.38
C VAL A 65 7.52 2.36 -1.37
N ASP A 66 8.16 3.43 -0.91
CA ASP A 66 9.60 3.48 -0.71
C ASP A 66 9.93 3.14 0.74
N ASN A 67 10.41 1.92 0.97
CA ASN A 67 10.82 1.45 2.29
C ASN A 67 12.32 1.62 2.55
N SER A 68 13.07 2.35 1.69
CA SER A 68 14.53 2.62 1.85
C SER A 68 14.91 3.09 3.22
N CYS A 69 14.00 3.83 3.85
CA CYS A 69 14.19 4.46 5.12
C CYS A 69 13.62 3.68 6.32
N ILE A 70 13.10 2.48 6.11
CA ILE A 70 12.49 1.65 7.15
C ILE A 70 13.35 0.40 7.36
N CYS A 71 13.81 0.20 8.59
CA CYS A 71 14.36 -1.09 9.00
C CYS A 71 13.26 -2.16 9.07
N ASP A 72 13.52 -3.34 8.50
CA ASP A 72 12.65 -4.52 8.66
C ASP A 72 11.16 -4.15 8.49
N PRO A 73 10.80 -3.63 7.30
CA PRO A 73 9.51 -2.99 7.10
C PRO A 73 8.36 -4.02 7.20
N ILE A 74 7.32 -3.65 7.94
CA ILE A 74 6.00 -4.25 7.85
C ILE A 74 5.08 -3.29 7.11
N THR A 75 4.38 -3.78 6.08
CA THR A 75 3.45 -2.97 5.29
C THR A 75 2.04 -3.51 5.39
N LYS A 76 1.12 -2.73 5.94
CA LYS A 76 -0.32 -2.99 5.86
C LYS A 76 -0.86 -2.40 4.56
N LEU A 77 -1.54 -3.21 3.77
CA LEU A 77 -2.23 -2.82 2.55
C LEU A 77 -3.73 -2.81 2.79
N GLU A 78 -4.41 -1.80 2.29
CA GLU A 78 -5.85 -1.63 2.41
C GLU A 78 -6.44 -1.43 1.02
N PHE A 79 -7.32 -2.35 0.60
CA PHE A 79 -7.95 -2.30 -0.71
C PHE A 79 -9.47 -2.13 -0.56
N ALA A 80 -10.05 -1.33 -1.44
CA ALA A 80 -11.49 -1.19 -1.59
C ALA A 80 -11.86 -0.97 -3.05
N THR A 81 -13.03 -1.48 -3.47
CA THR A 81 -13.61 -1.27 -4.80
C THR A 81 -15.10 -1.58 -4.80
N ILE A 82 -15.82 -1.10 -5.81
CA ILE A 82 -17.18 -1.52 -6.14
C ILE A 82 -17.13 -2.28 -7.46
N ILE A 83 -17.37 -3.58 -7.41
CA ILE A 83 -17.45 -4.42 -8.59
C ILE A 83 -18.86 -4.33 -9.17
N SER A 84 -18.99 -4.09 -10.47
CA SER A 84 -20.28 -3.98 -11.14
C SER A 84 -20.33 -4.73 -12.47
N THR A 85 -21.49 -5.31 -12.75
CA THR A 85 -21.82 -5.97 -14.02
C THR A 85 -23.16 -5.46 -14.53
N VAL A 86 -23.37 -5.51 -15.85
CA VAL A 86 -24.61 -5.07 -16.48
C VAL A 86 -25.61 -6.22 -16.65
N ALA A 87 -26.88 -5.88 -16.89
CA ALA A 87 -27.91 -6.86 -17.26
C ALA A 87 -27.53 -7.63 -18.53
N ASN A 88 -27.77 -8.94 -18.52
CA ASN A 88 -27.34 -9.88 -19.57
C ASN A 88 -25.83 -9.84 -19.89
N GLY A 89 -25.02 -9.29 -18.97
CA GLY A 89 -23.57 -9.18 -19.10
C GLY A 89 -22.83 -10.33 -18.41
N PHE A 90 -21.69 -10.00 -17.82
CA PHE A 90 -20.84 -10.98 -17.15
C PHE A 90 -21.56 -11.69 -15.99
N ALA A 91 -21.47 -13.01 -15.98
CA ALA A 91 -21.73 -13.86 -14.83
C ALA A 91 -20.63 -14.92 -14.74
N GLY A 92 -20.03 -15.09 -13.58
CA GLY A 92 -18.88 -15.97 -13.42
C GLY A 92 -18.06 -15.67 -12.19
N THR A 93 -16.78 -16.03 -12.24
CA THR A 93 -15.86 -15.94 -11.10
C THR A 93 -14.93 -14.75 -11.26
N VAL A 94 -14.70 -14.03 -10.17
CA VAL A 94 -13.69 -12.99 -10.05
C VAL A 94 -12.69 -13.42 -8.98
N ILE A 95 -11.42 -13.52 -9.36
CA ILE A 95 -10.29 -13.84 -8.50
C ILE A 95 -9.44 -12.59 -8.35
N ILE A 96 -9.19 -12.14 -7.12
CA ILE A 96 -8.37 -10.98 -6.82
C ILE A 96 -7.12 -11.43 -6.08
N ARG A 97 -5.98 -10.87 -6.46
CA ARG A 97 -4.67 -11.12 -5.87
C ARG A 97 -3.90 -9.82 -5.69
N VAL A 98 -3.06 -9.76 -4.66
CA VAL A 98 -2.15 -8.64 -4.46
C VAL A 98 -0.73 -9.14 -4.71
N PHE A 99 -0.03 -8.46 -5.61
CA PHE A 99 1.34 -8.75 -5.93
C PHE A 99 2.25 -7.64 -5.43
N LYS A 100 3.47 -8.03 -5.04
CA LYS A 100 4.57 -7.13 -4.72
C LYS A 100 5.69 -7.32 -5.73
N GLN A 101 6.26 -6.21 -6.17
CA GLN A 101 7.49 -6.18 -6.98
C GLN A 101 8.40 -5.08 -6.45
N CYS A 102 9.63 -5.41 -6.08
CA CYS A 102 10.62 -4.45 -5.61
C CYS A 102 11.68 -4.18 -6.67
N GLU A 103 12.30 -3.01 -6.65
CA GLU A 103 13.26 -2.57 -7.68
C GLU A 103 14.37 -3.60 -8.00
N ARG A 104 14.85 -4.31 -6.97
CA ARG A 104 15.92 -5.31 -7.11
C ARG A 104 15.42 -6.71 -7.46
N ARG A 105 14.11 -6.91 -7.64
CA ARG A 105 13.50 -8.19 -8.03
C ARG A 105 12.65 -8.06 -9.27
N ILE A 106 12.97 -8.91 -10.25
CA ILE A 106 12.17 -9.07 -11.46
C ILE A 106 10.90 -9.89 -11.16
N THR A 107 10.95 -10.78 -10.17
CA THR A 107 9.83 -11.67 -9.85
C THR A 107 8.79 -10.99 -8.96
N ARG A 108 7.53 -11.09 -9.37
CA ARG A 108 6.39 -10.66 -8.56
C ARG A 108 6.04 -11.73 -7.54
N VAL A 109 5.81 -11.31 -6.30
CA VAL A 109 5.47 -12.21 -5.18
C VAL A 109 4.02 -11.96 -4.78
N ASN A 110 3.24 -13.03 -4.61
CA ASN A 110 1.88 -12.90 -4.09
C ASN A 110 1.92 -12.56 -2.59
N VAL A 111 1.16 -11.55 -2.19
CA VAL A 111 1.06 -11.08 -0.80
C VAL A 111 -0.31 -11.48 -0.27
N GLY A 112 -0.32 -12.29 0.79
CA GLY A 112 -1.56 -12.67 1.47
C GLY A 112 -2.42 -13.68 0.68
N PRO A 113 -3.71 -13.79 1.04
CA PRO A 113 -4.62 -14.76 0.47
C PRO A 113 -5.09 -14.37 -0.94
N VAL A 114 -5.80 -15.30 -1.57
CA VAL A 114 -6.50 -15.08 -2.85
C VAL A 114 -7.99 -14.94 -2.54
N TRP A 115 -8.64 -13.88 -3.04
CA TRP A 115 -10.09 -13.71 -2.88
C TRP A 115 -10.81 -14.20 -4.13
N THR A 116 -11.79 -15.08 -3.94
CA THR A 116 -12.60 -15.63 -5.03
C THR A 116 -14.06 -15.29 -4.78
N LEU A 117 -14.71 -14.66 -5.75
CA LEU A 117 -16.11 -14.27 -5.69
C LEU A 117 -16.85 -14.81 -6.91
N ASN A 118 -18.05 -15.33 -6.70
CA ASN A 118 -18.99 -15.62 -7.79
C ASN A 118 -19.90 -14.40 -7.95
N ILE A 119 -19.94 -13.83 -9.14
CA ILE A 119 -20.72 -12.64 -9.47
C ILE A 119 -21.75 -13.00 -10.53
N ALA A 120 -23.00 -12.57 -10.32
CA ALA A 120 -24.08 -12.73 -11.29
C ALA A 120 -24.16 -11.52 -12.23
N ALA A 121 -24.91 -11.64 -13.32
CA ALA A 121 -25.26 -10.50 -14.15
C ALA A 121 -26.06 -9.46 -13.34
N ASN A 122 -25.99 -8.19 -13.74
CA ASN A 122 -26.68 -7.08 -13.06
C ASN A 122 -26.36 -6.96 -11.55
N SER A 123 -25.11 -7.22 -11.16
CA SER A 123 -24.68 -7.18 -9.76
C SER A 123 -23.87 -5.93 -9.47
N THR A 124 -24.01 -5.41 -8.26
CA THR A 124 -23.12 -4.39 -7.68
C THR A 124 -22.67 -4.89 -6.32
N VAL A 125 -21.36 -5.15 -6.17
CA VAL A 125 -20.78 -5.80 -5.01
C VAL A 125 -19.64 -4.93 -4.47
N PRO A 126 -19.81 -4.28 -3.31
CA PRO A 126 -18.68 -3.64 -2.63
C PRO A 126 -17.74 -4.71 -2.07
N LEU A 127 -16.44 -4.51 -2.25
CA LEU A 127 -15.40 -5.37 -1.69
C LEU A 127 -14.33 -4.51 -1.02
N SER A 128 -13.94 -4.89 0.18
CA SER A 128 -12.82 -4.30 0.89
C SER A 128 -12.11 -5.33 1.74
N PHE A 129 -10.78 -5.24 1.81
CA PHE A 129 -9.96 -6.07 2.69
C PHE A 129 -8.68 -5.36 3.08
N PHE A 130 -8.00 -5.88 4.11
CA PHE A 130 -6.64 -5.49 4.44
C PHE A 130 -5.75 -6.73 4.54
N ILE A 131 -4.47 -6.56 4.23
CA ILE A 131 -3.45 -7.60 4.38
C ILE A 131 -2.16 -6.98 4.91
N CYS A 132 -1.34 -7.78 5.60
CA CYS A 132 -0.03 -7.35 6.07
C CYS A 132 1.06 -8.12 5.32
N ASP A 133 1.97 -7.40 4.66
CA ASP A 133 3.24 -7.93 4.22
C ASP A 133 4.25 -7.78 5.36
N SER A 134 4.57 -8.90 6.01
CA SER A 134 5.48 -8.98 7.16
C SER A 134 6.71 -9.83 6.91
N ASP A 135 6.81 -10.40 5.71
CA ASP A 135 7.89 -11.32 5.31
C ASP A 135 8.95 -10.61 4.46
N SER A 136 8.67 -9.38 4.02
CA SER A 136 9.64 -8.59 3.29
C SER A 136 10.72 -8.01 4.18
N ARG A 137 11.91 -8.61 4.14
CA ARG A 137 13.14 -7.99 4.66
C ARG A 137 13.70 -6.92 3.72
N GLU A 138 13.08 -6.73 2.56
CA GLU A 138 13.50 -5.77 1.55
C GLU A 138 13.05 -4.38 1.95
N ASN A 139 14.04 -3.53 2.15
CA ASN A 139 13.88 -2.11 2.39
C ASN A 139 13.98 -1.32 1.09
N ASP A 140 13.74 -1.88 -0.09
CA ASP A 140 13.81 -1.11 -1.34
C ASP A 140 12.45 -0.48 -1.69
N GLY A 141 12.42 0.32 -2.76
CA GLY A 141 11.18 0.75 -3.39
C GLY A 141 10.41 -0.47 -3.92
N CYS A 142 9.15 -0.61 -3.52
CA CYS A 142 8.27 -1.70 -3.96
C CYS A 142 6.93 -1.18 -4.47
N THR A 143 6.48 -1.74 -5.59
CA THR A 143 5.14 -1.57 -6.13
C THR A 143 4.25 -2.71 -5.66
N TYR A 144 3.13 -2.37 -5.03
CA TYR A 144 2.05 -3.30 -4.76
C TYR A 144 0.96 -3.12 -5.80
N THR A 145 0.47 -4.22 -6.36
CA THR A 145 -0.50 -4.21 -7.46
C THR A 145 -1.63 -5.17 -7.14
N VAL A 146 -2.87 -4.70 -7.27
CA VAL A 146 -4.05 -5.57 -7.25
C VAL A 146 -4.35 -6.02 -8.67
N GLU A 147 -4.34 -7.33 -8.90
CA GLU A 147 -4.77 -7.93 -10.15
C GLU A 147 -6.09 -8.66 -9.96
N ALA A 148 -6.96 -8.55 -10.96
CA ALA A 148 -8.20 -9.31 -11.02
C ALA A 148 -8.17 -10.22 -12.25
N THR A 149 -8.40 -11.52 -12.03
CA THR A 149 -8.69 -12.49 -13.07
C THR A 149 -10.18 -12.78 -13.06
N ILE A 150 -10.86 -12.53 -14.17
CA ILE A 150 -12.27 -12.85 -14.34
C ILE A 150 -12.42 -14.06 -15.26
N THR A 151 -13.37 -14.94 -14.95
CA THR A 151 -13.73 -16.08 -15.79
C THR A 151 -15.25 -16.13 -15.92
N ALA A 152 -15.77 -15.95 -17.13
CA ALA A 152 -17.19 -16.07 -17.41
C ALA A 152 -17.64 -17.54 -17.38
N ASN A 153 -18.87 -17.76 -16.89
CA ASN A 153 -19.54 -19.04 -17.04
C ASN A 153 -19.90 -19.27 -18.53
N ALA A 154 -20.00 -20.54 -18.94
CA ALA A 154 -20.11 -20.94 -20.35
C ALA A 154 -21.14 -20.12 -21.15
N SER A 155 -20.73 -19.70 -22.36
CA SER A 155 -21.47 -18.90 -23.35
C SER A 155 -21.62 -17.39 -23.08
N GLY A 156 -21.12 -16.86 -21.96
CA GLY A 156 -21.19 -15.44 -21.64
C GLY A 156 -20.05 -14.60 -22.22
N SER A 157 -20.38 -13.51 -22.90
CA SER A 157 -19.47 -12.36 -23.07
C SER A 157 -19.90 -11.28 -22.08
N GLY A 158 -18.97 -10.49 -21.57
CA GLY A 158 -19.35 -9.48 -20.60
C GLY A 158 -18.20 -8.65 -20.09
N ILE A 159 -18.58 -7.54 -19.46
CA ILE A 159 -17.65 -6.60 -18.85
C ILE A 159 -17.86 -6.64 -17.34
N VAL A 160 -16.76 -6.75 -16.61
CA VAL A 160 -16.71 -6.50 -15.18
C VAL A 160 -16.03 -5.15 -14.99
N THR A 161 -16.68 -4.24 -14.28
CA THR A 161 -16.12 -2.93 -13.96
C THR A 161 -15.76 -2.87 -12.48
N PHE A 162 -14.51 -2.56 -12.19
CA PHE A 162 -14.00 -2.25 -10.85
C PHE A 162 -14.01 -0.74 -10.69
N ASN A 163 -15.02 -0.20 -10.01
CA ASN A 163 -15.16 1.24 -9.80
C ASN A 163 -14.49 1.68 -8.51
N ASN A 164 -13.91 2.87 -8.53
CA ASN A 164 -13.27 3.53 -7.39
C ASN A 164 -12.32 2.58 -6.65
N ALA A 165 -11.55 1.80 -7.40
CA ALA A 165 -10.57 0.90 -6.83
C ALA A 165 -9.45 1.71 -6.20
N THR A 166 -9.19 1.49 -4.91
CA THR A 166 -8.17 2.21 -4.15
C THR A 166 -7.31 1.22 -3.40
N LEU A 167 -6.00 1.37 -3.50
CA LEU A 167 -5.02 0.64 -2.69
C LEU A 167 -4.21 1.62 -1.84
N GLY A 168 -4.34 1.52 -0.53
CA GLY A 168 -3.52 2.22 0.44
C GLY A 168 -2.42 1.32 1.00
N ALA A 169 -1.34 1.93 1.45
CA ALA A 169 -0.25 1.26 2.15
C ALA A 169 0.19 2.08 3.36
N ILE A 170 0.40 1.38 4.48
CA ILE A 170 0.98 1.92 5.71
C ILE A 170 2.18 1.06 6.05
N SER A 171 3.38 1.64 6.02
CA SER A 171 4.63 0.94 6.30
C SER A 171 5.30 1.50 7.54
N THR A 172 5.78 0.62 8.41
CA THR A 172 6.55 0.98 9.61
C THR A 172 7.56 -0.12 9.91
N CYS A 173 8.42 0.05 10.90
CA CYS A 173 9.31 -1.03 11.30
C CYS A 173 8.53 -2.13 12.04
N LYS A 174 8.85 -3.40 11.73
CA LYS A 174 8.36 -4.56 12.49
C LYS A 174 8.97 -4.61 13.90
N ASN A 175 10.23 -4.22 14.02
CA ASN A 175 11.00 -4.18 15.26
C ASN A 175 11.60 -2.79 15.49
N SER A 176 11.92 -2.43 16.74
CA SER A 176 12.65 -1.20 17.06
C SER A 176 14.08 -1.28 16.53
N CYS A 177 14.29 -0.85 15.29
CA CYS A 177 15.59 -0.83 14.63
C CYS A 177 15.92 0.59 14.19
N HIS A 178 17.16 1.00 14.43
CA HIS A 178 17.66 2.33 14.08
C HIS A 178 18.50 2.25 12.80
N LYS A 179 17.87 2.33 11.63
CA LYS A 179 18.54 2.80 10.42
C LYS A 179 17.71 3.89 9.79
N CYS A 180 18.23 5.10 9.92
CA CYS A 180 18.30 6.05 8.82
C CYS A 180 19.36 7.11 9.13
N ARG A 181 20.51 6.95 8.48
CA ARG A 181 21.29 8.07 7.94
C ARG A 181 21.07 7.95 6.43
N ARG A 182 20.36 8.91 5.82
CA ARG A 182 20.60 9.16 4.40
C ARG A 182 21.93 9.88 4.38
N ASP A 183 22.95 9.25 3.82
CA ASP A 183 24.18 9.95 3.50
C ASP A 183 23.87 10.85 2.29
N GLU A 184 23.26 12.00 2.57
CA GLU A 184 23.42 13.16 1.70
C GLU A 184 24.86 13.63 1.91
N ASP A 185 25.79 13.08 1.12
CA ASP A 185 27.07 13.71 0.74
C ASP A 185 27.89 12.72 -0.10
N ARG A 186 27.73 12.79 -1.43
CA ARG A 186 28.85 12.63 -2.36
C ARG A 186 28.58 13.26 -3.72
#